data_AF-A0A7X9R5F7-F1
#
_entry.id   AF-A0A7X9R5F7-F1
#
_cell.length_a   1.000
_cell.length_b   1.000
_cell.length_c   1.000
_cell.angle_alpha   90.00
_cell.angle_beta   90.00
_cell.angle_gamma   90.00
#
_symmetry.space_group_name_H-M   'P 1'
#
loop_
_entity.id
_entity.type
_entity.pdbx_description
1 polymer ?
#
loop_
_entity_poly.entity_id
_entity_poly.type
_entity_poly.pdbx_seq_one_letter_code
_entity_poly.pdbx_strand_id
1 'polypeptide(L)'
;MKLFIATIILFISFYIIKVDLFEGTIPLAYSSEVLIEECMESPEYIVAEIMPGETIYSLFAIYPTSEEISFTKRLNDFYELNPHLKKQSFHVGEKVLLPVYTSQSNCKKEN
;
A
#
# COMPACT_ATOMS: atom_id res chain seq x y z
N MET A 1 -45.83 -15.61 3.65
CA MET A 1 -45.25 -14.28 3.94
C MET A 1 -44.07 -14.32 4.90
N LYS A 2 -44.18 -14.98 6.08
CA LYS A 2 -43.07 -15.08 7.06
C LYS A 2 -41.78 -15.71 6.47
N LEU A 3 -41.92 -16.76 5.65
CA LEU A 3 -40.79 -17.42 4.98
C LEU A 3 -40.08 -16.52 3.96
N PHE A 4 -40.82 -15.67 3.25
CA PHE A 4 -40.25 -14.69 2.29
C PHE A 4 -39.49 -13.56 3.00
N ILE A 5 -39.94 -13.17 4.18
CA ILE A 5 -39.26 -12.14 4.98
C ILE A 5 -37.96 -12.70 5.57
N ALA A 6 -37.98 -13.96 6.00
CA ALA A 6 -36.79 -14.65 6.52
C ALA A 6 -35.69 -14.78 5.46
N THR A 7 -36.03 -15.08 4.21
CA THR A 7 -35.04 -15.17 3.13
C THR A 7 -34.42 -13.82 2.81
N ILE A 8 -35.20 -12.74 2.78
CA ILE A 8 -34.69 -11.38 2.55
C ILE A 8 -33.69 -10.97 3.64
N ILE A 9 -34.00 -11.23 4.91
CA ILE A 9 -33.11 -10.92 6.04
C ILE A 9 -31.79 -11.70 5.92
N LEU A 10 -31.86 -12.97 5.51
CA LEU A 10 -30.68 -13.81 5.32
C LEU A 10 -29.76 -13.27 4.21
N PHE A 11 -30.32 -12.82 3.08
CA PHE A 11 -29.54 -12.19 2.01
C PHE A 11 -28.87 -10.88 2.44
N ILE A 12 -29.57 -10.06 3.23
CA ILE A 12 -29.01 -8.80 3.76
C ILE A 12 -27.82 -9.09 4.70
N SER A 13 -27.95 -10.10 5.56
CA SER A 13 -26.87 -10.53 6.47
C SER A 13 -25.63 -10.97 5.69
N PHE A 14 -25.79 -11.81 4.67
CA PHE A 14 -24.69 -12.23 3.79
C PHE A 14 -24.06 -11.06 3.04
N TYR A 15 -24.86 -10.09 2.61
CA TYR A 15 -24.36 -8.89 1.95
C TYR A 15 -23.48 -8.05 2.88
N ILE A 16 -23.90 -7.84 4.13
CA ILE A 16 -23.11 -7.12 5.14
C ILE A 16 -21.79 -7.86 5.40
N ILE A 17 -21.82 -9.18 5.59
CA ILE A 17 -20.60 -9.99 5.79
C ILE A 17 -19.68 -9.88 4.57
N LYS A 18 -20.22 -9.89 3.34
CA LYS A 18 -19.42 -9.73 2.12
C LYS A 18 -18.76 -8.35 2.05
N VAL A 19 -19.48 -7.29 2.36
CA VAL A 19 -18.91 -5.93 2.40
C VAL A 19 -17.84 -5.85 3.50
N ASP A 20 -18.12 -6.39 4.69
CA ASP A 20 -17.19 -6.35 5.83
C ASP A 20 -15.93 -7.22 5.64
N LEU A 21 -16.00 -8.33 4.89
CA LEU A 21 -14.85 -9.20 4.63
C LEU A 21 -14.03 -8.78 3.41
N PHE A 22 -14.67 -8.19 2.38
CA PHE A 22 -13.99 -7.85 1.12
C PHE A 22 -13.65 -6.37 0.99
N GLU A 23 -14.48 -5.49 1.55
CA GLU A 23 -14.33 -4.04 1.47
C GLU A 23 -13.88 -3.46 2.83
N GLY A 24 -14.24 -4.12 3.93
CA GLY A 24 -13.70 -3.91 5.28
C GLY A 24 -12.53 -4.87 5.60
N THR A 25 -11.50 -4.35 6.24
CA THR A 25 -10.54 -4.99 7.17
C THR A 25 -9.83 -6.33 6.92
N ILE A 26 -10.20 -7.20 5.97
CA ILE A 26 -9.47 -8.46 5.71
C ILE A 26 -9.03 -8.50 4.24
N PRO A 27 -7.77 -8.14 3.93
CA PRO A 27 -7.27 -8.38 2.58
C PRO A 27 -7.22 -9.90 2.35
N LEU A 28 -7.89 -10.36 1.30
CA LEU A 28 -7.79 -11.71 0.70
C LEU A 28 -6.37 -12.08 0.24
N ALA A 29 -5.34 -11.34 0.67
CA ALA A 29 -3.95 -11.51 0.31
C ALA A 29 -3.28 -12.72 1.00
N TYR A 30 -4.01 -13.50 1.80
CA TYR A 30 -3.52 -14.79 2.33
C TYR A 30 -3.88 -15.97 1.40
N SER A 31 -3.97 -15.76 0.09
CA SER A 31 -3.79 -16.84 -0.88
C SER A 31 -2.34 -16.86 -1.32
N SER A 32 -1.49 -17.50 -0.52
CA SER A 32 -0.18 -17.93 -0.95
C SER A 32 -0.37 -19.02 -2.01
N GLU A 33 -0.27 -18.66 -3.29
CA GLU A 33 0.07 -19.64 -4.32
C GLU A 33 0.78 -18.97 -5.50
N VAL A 34 1.95 -19.54 -5.80
CA VAL A 34 2.84 -19.33 -6.95
C VAL A 34 3.80 -18.13 -6.87
N LEU A 35 4.89 -18.38 -6.14
CA LEU A 35 6.23 -17.85 -6.43
C LEU A 35 6.58 -18.07 -7.93
N ILE A 36 6.34 -17.05 -8.75
CA ILE A 36 7.23 -16.76 -9.88
C ILE A 36 7.91 -15.46 -9.48
N GLU A 37 9.12 -15.58 -8.93
CA GLU A 37 10.05 -14.45 -8.83
C GLU A 37 10.44 -14.05 -10.26
N GLU A 38 9.60 -13.27 -10.93
CA GLU A 38 10.12 -12.24 -11.81
C GLU A 38 10.89 -11.27 -10.90
N CYS A 39 12.12 -10.86 -11.25
CA CYS A 39 12.83 -9.75 -10.56
C CYS A 39 11.91 -8.51 -10.64
N MET A 40 10.95 -8.38 -9.73
CA MET A 40 10.32 -7.12 -9.44
C MET A 40 11.42 -6.34 -8.73
N GLU A 41 11.98 -5.33 -9.40
CA GLU A 41 12.71 -4.26 -8.73
C GLU A 41 11.72 -3.61 -7.75
N SER A 42 11.53 -4.23 -6.59
CA SER A 42 10.83 -3.62 -5.48
C SER A 42 11.76 -2.51 -5.01
N PRO A 43 11.32 -1.24 -5.04
CA PRO A 43 12.17 -0.16 -4.58
C PRO A 43 12.58 -0.46 -3.14
N GLU A 44 13.90 -0.47 -2.88
CA GLU A 44 14.39 -0.49 -1.50
C GLU A 44 13.70 0.65 -0.76
N TYR A 45 13.21 0.40 0.45
CA TYR A 45 12.44 1.40 1.19
C TYR A 45 13.06 1.68 2.55
N ILE A 46 12.88 2.91 3.01
CA ILE A 46 13.18 3.30 4.39
C ILE A 46 11.88 3.62 5.12
N VAL A 47 11.88 3.36 6.43
CA VAL A 47 10.75 3.70 7.30
C VAL A 47 11.00 5.09 7.89
N ALA A 48 10.10 6.03 7.64
CA ALA A 48 10.10 7.34 8.28
C ALA A 48 8.87 7.49 9.19
N GLU A 49 9.05 8.18 10.31
CA GLU A 49 7.96 8.51 11.23
C GLU A 49 7.48 9.94 10.96
N ILE A 50 6.17 10.11 10.80
CA ILE A 50 5.57 11.41 10.51
C ILE A 50 5.59 12.31 11.75
N MET A 51 6.24 13.46 11.61
CA MET A 51 6.26 14.53 12.61
C MET A 51 5.07 15.50 12.45
N PRO A 52 4.69 16.23 13.53
CA PRO A 52 3.64 17.23 13.46
C PRO A 52 3.89 18.30 12.38
N GLY A 53 2.90 18.49 11.50
CA GLY A 53 2.97 19.51 10.45
C GLY A 53 3.78 19.10 9.21
N GLU A 54 4.23 17.85 9.13
CA GLU A 54 4.88 17.34 7.92
C GLU A 54 3.90 17.19 6.75
N THR A 55 4.45 17.41 5.56
CA THR A 55 3.78 17.26 4.28
C THR A 55 4.61 16.33 3.39
N ILE A 56 4.02 15.83 2.31
CA ILE A 56 4.76 15.00 1.35
C ILE A 56 5.97 15.74 0.78
N TYR A 57 5.87 17.06 0.59
CA TYR A 57 6.94 17.90 0.09
C TYR A 57 8.09 18.03 1.09
N SER A 58 7.78 18.25 2.37
CA SER A 58 8.81 18.35 3.41
C SER A 58 9.47 16.98 3.63
N LEU A 59 8.71 15.90 3.57
CA LEU A 59 9.22 14.54 3.71
C LEU A 59 10.22 14.21 2.57
N PHE A 60 9.86 14.52 1.32
CA PHE A 60 10.76 14.30 0.19
C PHE A 60 11.98 15.22 0.20
N ALA A 61 11.90 16.39 0.83
CA ALA A 61 13.04 17.29 1.01
C ALA A 61 14.02 16.80 2.09
N ILE A 62 13.51 16.24 3.18
CA ILE A 62 14.33 15.67 4.28
C ILE A 62 15.05 14.41 3.81
N TYR A 63 14.39 13.60 2.97
CA TYR A 63 14.95 12.38 2.39
C TYR A 63 15.19 12.58 0.89
N PRO A 64 16.23 13.29 0.45
CA PRO A 64 16.51 13.44 -0.98
C PRO A 64 16.93 12.10 -1.61
N THR A 65 16.62 11.92 -2.89
CA THR A 65 17.10 10.76 -3.67
C THR A 65 18.46 11.07 -4.26
N SER A 66 19.35 10.08 -4.30
CA SER A 66 20.65 10.20 -4.96
C SER A 66 20.53 10.22 -6.49
N GLU A 67 19.45 9.63 -7.01
CA GLU A 67 19.15 9.58 -8.44
C GLU A 67 18.18 10.70 -8.85
N GLU A 68 18.36 11.19 -10.08
CA GLU A 68 17.47 12.19 -10.68
C GLU A 68 16.13 11.54 -11.06
N ILE A 69 15.14 11.65 -10.17
CA ILE A 69 13.81 11.10 -10.36
C ILE A 69 12.78 12.22 -10.27
N SER A 70 11.78 12.17 -11.17
CA SER A 70 10.72 13.16 -11.16
C SER A 70 9.86 13.03 -9.89
N PHE A 71 9.41 14.17 -9.37
CA PHE A 71 8.53 14.21 -8.21
C PHE A 71 7.29 13.31 -8.39
N THR A 72 6.67 13.34 -9.58
CA THR A 72 5.50 12.53 -9.90
C THR A 72 5.77 11.04 -9.82
N LYS A 73 6.91 10.58 -10.36
CA LYS A 73 7.29 9.16 -10.28
C LYS A 73 7.50 8.77 -8.82
N ARG A 74 8.26 9.56 -8.08
CA ARG A 74 8.50 9.33 -6.66
C ARG A 74 7.23 9.31 -5.82
N LEU A 75 6.27 10.18 -6.14
CA LEU A 75 4.98 10.24 -5.47
C LEU A 75 4.13 8.99 -5.76
N ASN A 76 4.13 8.51 -7.01
CA ASN A 76 3.43 7.28 -7.36
C ASN A 76 4.01 6.08 -6.62
N ASP A 77 5.33 5.92 -6.66
CA ASP A 77 6.04 4.83 -5.97
C ASP A 77 5.77 4.89 -4.45
N PHE A 78 5.73 6.10 -3.86
CA PHE A 78 5.36 6.29 -2.45
C PHE A 78 3.93 5.80 -2.14
N TYR A 79 2.96 6.08 -3.01
CA TYR A 79 1.58 5.61 -2.81
C TYR A 79 1.38 4.14 -3.18
N GLU A 80 2.28 3.52 -3.94
CA GLU A 80 2.31 2.08 -4.12
C GLU A 80 2.78 1.38 -2.83
N LEU A 81 3.77 1.95 -2.15
CA LEU A 81 4.25 1.46 -0.85
C LEU A 81 3.28 1.78 0.30
N ASN A 82 2.51 2.87 0.21
CA ASN A 82 1.56 3.31 1.24
C ASN A 82 0.16 3.52 0.65
N PRO A 83 -0.54 2.46 0.21
CA PRO A 83 -1.81 2.58 -0.51
C PRO A 83 -2.94 3.19 0.32
N HIS A 84 -2.87 3.08 1.65
CA HIS A 84 -3.83 3.69 2.56
C HIS A 84 -3.81 5.23 2.48
N LEU A 85 -2.63 5.83 2.27
CA LEU A 85 -2.44 7.28 2.15
C LEU A 85 -3.06 7.89 0.87
N LYS A 86 -3.56 7.07 -0.06
CA LYS A 86 -4.36 7.56 -1.21
C LYS A 86 -5.73 8.10 -0.78
N LYS A 87 -6.24 7.63 0.36
CA LYS A 87 -7.58 7.96 0.85
C LYS A 87 -7.57 8.71 2.19
N GLN A 88 -6.40 8.88 2.80
CA GLN A 88 -6.26 9.53 4.09
C GLN A 88 -5.07 10.50 4.12
N SER A 89 -5.15 11.50 4.99
CA SER A 89 -4.01 12.36 5.33
C SER A 89 -3.05 11.65 6.28
N PHE A 90 -1.82 12.16 6.39
CA PHE A 90 -0.86 11.66 7.36
C PHE A 90 -1.35 11.82 8.80
N HIS A 91 -1.05 10.83 9.63
CA HIS A 91 -1.23 10.90 11.06
C HIS A 91 0.12 11.10 11.76
N VAL A 92 0.17 11.95 12.78
CA VAL A 92 1.39 12.15 13.57
C VAL A 92 1.77 10.84 14.27
N GLY A 93 3.05 10.46 14.18
CA GLY A 93 3.59 9.20 14.70
C GLY A 93 3.35 8.00 13.79
N GLU A 94 2.71 8.19 12.62
CA GLU A 94 2.56 7.13 11.62
C GLU A 94 3.90 6.79 10.98
N LYS A 95 4.15 5.50 10.78
CA LYS A 95 5.33 5.01 10.05
C LYS A 95 4.98 4.81 8.59
N VAL A 96 5.65 5.55 7.71
CA VAL A 96 5.46 5.49 6.27
C VAL A 96 6.70 4.95 5.58
N LEU A 97 6.49 4.26 4.46
CA LEU A 97 7.54 3.68 3.64
C LEU A 97 7.95 4.67 2.54
N LEU A 98 9.21 5.07 2.50
CA LEU A 98 9.74 5.96 1.47
C LEU A 98 10.55 5.17 0.46
N PRO A 99 10.29 5.33 -0.85
CA PRO A 99 11.08 4.66 -1.88
C PRO A 99 12.49 5.25 -1.92
N VAL A 100 13.48 4.36 -1.98
CA VAL A 100 14.90 4.64 -2.18
C VAL A 100 15.30 4.04 -3.51
N TYR A 101 16.15 4.78 -4.21
CA TYR A 101 16.66 4.43 -5.52
C TYR A 101 18.16 4.31 -5.38
N THR A 102 18.61 3.08 -5.16
CA THR A 102 20.02 2.71 -5.15
C THR A 102 20.36 2.03 -6.46
N SER A 103 21.40 2.51 -7.13
CA SER A 103 21.91 1.96 -8.38
C SER A 103 22.58 0.58 -8.25
N GLN A 104 22.43 -0.13 -7.13
CA GLN A 104 22.93 -1.50 -6.96
C GLN A 104 21.92 -2.53 -7.46
N SER A 105 21.90 -2.74 -8.76
CA SER A 105 21.29 -3.90 -9.39
C SER A 105 22.08 -5.16 -9.03
N ASN A 106 21.77 -5.79 -7.90
CA ASN A 106 22.24 -7.14 -7.58
C ASN A 106 21.35 -8.26 -8.16
N CYS A 107 20.54 -8.01 -9.20
CA CYS A 107 20.04 -9.10 -10.07
C CYS A 107 21.21 -9.54 -10.96
N LYS A 108 22.11 -10.36 -10.39
CA LYS A 108 23.18 -11.06 -11.12
C LYS A 108 22.49 -11.94 -12.17
N LYS A 109 22.54 -11.52 -13.44
CA LYS A 109 22.12 -12.36 -14.56
C LYS A 109 23.02 -13.59 -14.55
N GLU A 110 22.46 -14.72 -14.14
CA GLU A 110 23.11 -16.00 -14.34
C GLU A 110 23.05 -16.28 -15.85
N ASN A 111 24.22 -16.41 -16.46
CA ASN A 111 24.41 -16.64 -17.90
C ASN A 111 23.99 -18.05 -18.30
#